data_AF-A0A2E2CQY7-F1
#
_entry.id   AF-A0A2E2CQY7-F1
#
_cell.length_a   1.000
_cell.length_b   1.000
_cell.length_c   1.000
_cell.angle_alpha   90.00
_cell.angle_beta   90.00
_cell.angle_gamma   90.00
#
_symmetry.space_group_name_H-M   'P 1'
#
loop_
_entity.id
_entity.type
_entity.pdbx_description
1 polymer ?
#
loop_
_entity_poly.entity_id
_entity_poly.type
_entity_poly.pdbx_seq_one_letter_code
_entity_poly.pdbx_strand_id
1 'polypeptide(L)'
;MDGALLGELMSGWRRLLEEESEHQWLSFAAFSIIVIIGAVLIDWSSDLSGVHDGSTLDVDGIVMDSTGDSILYQADDGIRITYDEMENNAQYATCLEEYGDMTLACLGTEGMLGFIGDGSPDCDNNWCQFPIGENITATQVSGKNLAILMVVQDGTSDALAAMWFGESNPEPVISDHEGNMHLDVMLPTEDGWLVGGSWQAPANWLGSNPTSPPMYELVLHVTWDGTNAPAIEIVHMGNEGAIHGLFATNEGYIATGTSDSISITDGEVTSLGISSYAAVGDNNGDVWLFGGIGSNTVVIISDSEISIEKLPEPLGILPSYVTCDEDGMISIHGTDNSDSPSALSIDSNARNSFTSLRGILDLGFMLVSILIFSIMGWNIFEAIRKGEVF
;
A
#
# COMPACT_ATOMS: atom_id res chain seq x y z
N MET A 1 -85.21 -14.76 25.84
CA MET A 1 -84.37 -13.66 25.31
C MET A 1 -83.02 -13.80 26.00
N ASP A 2 -81.92 -13.41 25.36
CA ASP A 2 -80.52 -13.44 25.84
C ASP A 2 -79.65 -14.64 25.40
N GLY A 3 -79.63 -14.91 24.09
CA GLY A 3 -78.58 -15.73 23.46
C GLY A 3 -77.93 -15.10 22.23
N ALA A 4 -78.44 -13.98 21.73
CA ALA A 4 -78.00 -13.39 20.46
C ALA A 4 -76.97 -12.24 20.62
N LEU A 5 -76.83 -11.67 21.82
CA LEU A 5 -76.06 -10.43 22.04
C LEU A 5 -74.55 -10.67 22.31
N LEU A 6 -74.16 -11.91 22.65
CA LEU A 6 -72.76 -12.30 22.87
C LEU A 6 -72.02 -12.73 21.59
N GLY A 7 -72.76 -13.18 20.56
CA GLY A 7 -72.18 -13.62 19.28
C GLY A 7 -71.73 -12.46 18.39
N GLU A 8 -72.48 -11.34 18.39
CA GLU A 8 -72.11 -10.14 17.63
C GLU A 8 -70.92 -9.38 18.24
N LEU A 9 -70.81 -9.36 19.58
CA LEU A 9 -69.66 -8.76 20.28
C LEU A 9 -68.37 -9.56 20.06
N MET A 10 -68.40 -10.88 20.15
CA MET A 10 -67.21 -11.72 19.86
C MET A 10 -66.82 -11.70 18.37
N SER A 11 -67.77 -11.52 17.45
CA SER A 11 -67.51 -11.34 16.02
C SER A 11 -66.82 -10.00 15.72
N GLY A 12 -67.25 -8.91 16.36
CA GLY A 12 -66.62 -7.59 16.21
C GLY A 12 -65.22 -7.54 16.81
N TRP A 13 -65.00 -8.19 17.97
CA TRP A 13 -63.68 -8.32 18.59
C TRP A 13 -62.75 -9.24 17.81
N ARG A 14 -63.23 -10.35 17.25
CA ARG A 14 -62.42 -11.17 16.33
C ARG A 14 -62.02 -10.41 15.08
N ARG A 15 -62.92 -9.61 14.51
CA ARG A 15 -62.66 -8.81 13.32
C ARG A 15 -61.70 -7.64 13.59
N LEU A 16 -61.79 -7.02 14.77
CA LEU A 16 -60.84 -6.00 15.23
C LEU A 16 -59.47 -6.58 15.60
N LEU A 17 -59.43 -7.78 16.21
CA LEU A 17 -58.18 -8.50 16.49
C LEU A 17 -57.54 -9.07 15.20
N GLU A 18 -58.34 -9.47 14.21
CA GLU A 18 -57.86 -9.81 12.87
C GLU A 18 -57.28 -8.56 12.18
N GLU A 19 -57.97 -7.41 12.23
CA GLU A 19 -57.50 -6.13 11.67
C GLU A 19 -56.21 -5.62 12.37
N GLU A 20 -56.08 -5.71 13.70
CA GLU A 20 -54.82 -5.34 14.39
C GLU A 20 -53.67 -6.31 14.10
N SER A 21 -53.95 -7.61 14.03
CA SER A 21 -52.92 -8.60 13.68
C SER A 21 -52.42 -8.41 12.25
N GLU A 22 -53.29 -8.07 11.30
CA GLU A 22 -52.92 -7.79 9.90
C GLU A 22 -51.99 -6.59 9.80
N HIS A 23 -52.25 -5.52 10.55
CA HIS A 23 -51.36 -4.35 10.59
C HIS A 23 -50.02 -4.66 11.26
N GLN A 24 -49.98 -5.55 12.24
CA GLN A 24 -48.74 -5.98 12.90
C GLN A 24 -47.86 -6.83 11.97
N TRP A 25 -48.45 -7.76 11.21
CA TRP A 25 -47.75 -8.55 10.18
C TRP A 25 -47.28 -7.68 9.01
N LEU A 26 -48.08 -6.69 8.60
CA LEU A 26 -47.70 -5.73 7.56
C LEU A 26 -46.54 -4.83 8.00
N SER A 27 -46.54 -4.39 9.26
CA SER A 27 -45.42 -3.63 9.84
C SER A 27 -44.14 -4.48 9.92
N PHE A 28 -44.26 -5.76 10.30
CA PHE A 28 -43.14 -6.69 10.33
C PHE A 28 -42.60 -6.99 8.93
N ALA A 29 -43.47 -7.15 7.93
CA ALA A 29 -43.07 -7.33 6.54
C ALA A 29 -42.37 -6.09 5.97
N ALA A 30 -42.90 -4.90 6.23
CA ALA A 30 -42.27 -3.64 5.84
C ALA A 30 -40.90 -3.44 6.51
N PHE A 31 -40.80 -3.73 7.81
CA PHE A 31 -39.53 -3.71 8.54
C PHE A 31 -38.53 -4.71 7.94
N SER A 32 -38.96 -5.93 7.64
CA SER A 32 -38.09 -6.95 7.05
C SER A 32 -37.59 -6.53 5.67
N ILE A 33 -38.43 -5.92 4.83
CA ILE A 33 -38.02 -5.37 3.53
C ILE A 33 -36.99 -4.25 3.72
N ILE A 34 -37.20 -3.34 4.67
CA ILE A 34 -36.25 -2.25 4.97
C ILE A 34 -34.92 -2.81 5.48
N VAL A 35 -34.94 -3.85 6.32
CA VAL A 35 -33.72 -4.51 6.80
C VAL A 35 -32.97 -5.19 5.65
N ILE A 36 -33.67 -5.87 4.73
CA ILE A 36 -33.05 -6.51 3.56
C ILE A 36 -32.44 -5.45 2.64
N ILE A 37 -33.19 -4.38 2.33
CA ILE A 37 -32.69 -3.27 1.51
C ILE A 37 -31.49 -2.60 2.21
N GLY A 38 -31.59 -2.36 3.51
CA GLY A 38 -30.50 -1.79 4.31
C GLY A 38 -29.27 -2.68 4.29
N ALA A 39 -29.42 -4.00 4.45
CA ALA A 39 -28.31 -4.95 4.39
C ALA A 39 -27.62 -4.96 3.01
N VAL A 40 -28.38 -4.91 1.92
CA VAL A 40 -27.82 -4.81 0.55
C VAL A 40 -27.11 -3.47 0.35
N LEU A 41 -27.68 -2.37 0.85
CA LEU A 41 -27.05 -1.05 0.76
C LEU A 41 -25.76 -0.95 1.57
N ILE A 42 -25.69 -1.59 2.75
CA ILE A 42 -24.47 -1.66 3.56
C ILE A 42 -23.41 -2.53 2.87
N ASP A 43 -23.81 -3.65 2.26
CA ASP A 43 -22.89 -4.49 1.49
C ASP A 43 -22.28 -3.72 0.30
N TRP A 44 -23.09 -2.95 -0.42
CA TRP A 44 -22.60 -2.08 -1.50
C TRP A 44 -21.81 -0.86 -1.02
N SER A 45 -22.00 -0.43 0.22
CA SER A 45 -21.23 0.67 0.80
C SER A 45 -19.92 0.22 1.44
N SER A 46 -19.74 -1.09 1.62
CA SER A 46 -18.52 -1.67 2.19
C SER A 46 -17.33 -1.67 1.24
N ASP A 47 -17.55 -1.35 -0.03
CA ASP A 47 -16.49 -1.20 -1.01
C ASP A 47 -15.63 0.04 -0.70
N LEU A 48 -14.35 -0.08 -0.96
CA LEU A 48 -13.35 0.96 -0.77
C LEU A 48 -13.73 2.19 -1.61
N SER A 49 -13.84 3.34 -0.94
CA SER A 49 -14.16 4.61 -1.58
C SER A 49 -12.92 5.22 -2.23
N GLY A 50 -13.12 6.09 -3.22
CA GLY A 50 -12.01 6.84 -3.84
C GLY A 50 -11.21 6.07 -4.90
N VAL A 51 -11.72 4.92 -5.36
CA VAL A 51 -11.07 4.12 -6.40
C VAL A 51 -11.41 4.66 -7.79
N HIS A 52 -10.40 4.96 -8.60
CA HIS A 52 -10.52 5.60 -9.91
C HIS A 52 -9.56 4.97 -10.92
N ASP A 53 -9.99 4.80 -12.17
CA ASP A 53 -9.10 4.37 -13.25
C ASP A 53 -8.08 5.47 -13.59
N GLY A 54 -6.86 5.06 -13.91
CA GLY A 54 -5.76 5.96 -14.24
C GLY A 54 -4.79 6.18 -13.07
N SER A 55 -3.92 7.17 -13.24
CA SER A 55 -2.88 7.50 -12.26
C SER A 55 -2.65 9.01 -12.25
N THR A 56 -2.01 9.50 -11.18
CA THR A 56 -1.54 10.88 -11.09
C THR A 56 -0.25 11.13 -11.88
N LEU A 57 0.49 10.08 -12.22
CA LEU A 57 1.67 10.14 -13.07
C LEU A 57 1.27 10.03 -14.56
N ASP A 58 1.50 11.09 -15.34
CA ASP A 58 1.12 11.16 -16.76
C ASP A 58 2.24 10.67 -17.67
N VAL A 59 2.46 9.35 -17.73
CA VAL A 59 3.45 8.70 -18.61
C VAL A 59 2.88 7.52 -19.37
N ASP A 60 3.34 7.33 -20.61
CA ASP A 60 2.97 6.18 -21.46
C ASP A 60 4.04 5.08 -21.33
N GLY A 61 3.88 4.22 -20.33
CA GLY A 61 4.79 3.10 -20.07
C GLY A 61 4.62 2.48 -18.69
N ILE A 62 5.45 1.48 -18.39
CA ILE A 62 5.48 0.82 -17.08
C ILE A 62 6.34 1.67 -16.14
N VAL A 63 5.72 2.28 -15.13
CA VAL A 63 6.46 3.03 -14.11
C VAL A 63 7.30 2.07 -13.27
N MET A 64 8.56 2.44 -13.08
CA MET A 64 9.55 1.69 -12.31
C MET A 64 9.87 2.38 -10.99
N ASP A 65 9.92 3.72 -11.00
CA ASP A 65 10.22 4.54 -9.83
C ASP A 65 9.70 5.98 -10.02
N SER A 66 9.45 6.71 -8.94
CA SER A 66 9.06 8.12 -8.99
C SER A 66 9.44 8.85 -7.70
N THR A 67 9.98 10.05 -7.82
CA THR A 67 10.25 10.91 -6.66
C THR A 67 10.21 12.37 -7.05
N GLY A 68 9.60 13.22 -6.21
CA GLY A 68 9.30 14.61 -6.56
C GLY A 68 8.67 14.74 -7.96
N ASP A 69 9.27 15.58 -8.81
CA ASP A 69 8.84 15.81 -10.19
C ASP A 69 9.45 14.84 -11.21
N SER A 70 10.13 13.78 -10.74
CA SER A 70 10.79 12.79 -11.59
C SER A 70 10.07 11.45 -11.64
N ILE A 71 9.97 10.89 -12.85
CA ILE A 71 9.36 9.58 -13.10
C ILE A 71 10.31 8.76 -13.95
N LEU A 72 10.64 7.56 -13.50
CA LEU A 72 11.39 6.55 -14.24
C LEU A 72 10.41 5.50 -14.76
N TYR A 73 10.40 5.27 -16.07
CA TYR A 73 9.45 4.34 -16.69
C TYR A 73 10.03 3.66 -17.92
N GLN A 74 9.49 2.48 -18.22
CA GLN A 74 9.81 1.70 -19.40
C GLN A 74 8.77 1.96 -20.49
N ALA A 75 9.21 2.58 -21.58
CA ALA A 75 8.44 2.75 -22.81
C ALA A 75 8.77 1.64 -23.82
N ASP A 76 8.05 1.60 -24.94
CA ASP A 76 8.25 0.63 -26.03
C ASP A 76 9.68 0.66 -26.63
N ASP A 77 10.35 1.82 -26.58
CA ASP A 77 11.66 2.04 -27.20
C ASP A 77 12.84 2.09 -26.22
N GLY A 78 12.59 1.94 -24.92
CA GLY A 78 13.63 1.96 -23.90
C GLY A 78 13.16 2.51 -22.56
N ILE A 79 14.10 2.66 -21.62
CA ILE A 79 13.86 3.28 -20.32
C ILE A 79 14.03 4.80 -20.45
N ARG A 80 13.07 5.55 -19.90
CA ARG A 80 12.98 7.00 -19.94
C ARG A 80 12.89 7.56 -18.53
N ILE A 81 13.42 8.77 -18.37
CA ILE A 81 13.32 9.55 -17.14
C ILE A 81 12.73 10.91 -17.46
N THR A 82 11.69 11.31 -16.74
CA THR A 82 11.16 12.68 -16.79
C THR A 82 11.65 13.50 -15.62
N TYR A 83 11.74 14.80 -15.81
CA TYR A 83 11.84 15.80 -14.74
C TYR A 83 11.17 17.08 -15.25
N ASP A 84 10.18 17.61 -14.52
CA ASP A 84 9.43 18.81 -14.91
C ASP A 84 8.94 18.75 -16.38
N GLU A 85 8.26 17.65 -16.73
CA GLU A 85 7.75 17.33 -18.09
C GLU A 85 8.84 17.12 -19.18
N MET A 86 10.12 17.30 -18.87
CA MET A 86 11.21 17.06 -19.82
C MET A 86 11.66 15.59 -19.80
N GLU A 87 11.47 14.93 -20.93
CA GLU A 87 11.87 13.54 -21.11
C GLU A 87 13.33 13.39 -21.57
N ASN A 88 14.07 12.50 -20.92
CA ASN A 88 15.42 12.09 -21.29
C ASN A 88 15.51 10.57 -21.46
N ASN A 89 16.41 10.12 -22.36
CA ASN A 89 16.72 8.70 -22.48
C ASN A 89 17.61 8.26 -21.31
N ALA A 90 17.18 7.21 -20.61
CA ALA A 90 17.87 6.66 -19.45
C ALA A 90 17.87 5.12 -19.50
N GLN A 91 18.34 4.56 -20.62
CA GLN A 91 18.30 3.12 -20.94
C GLN A 91 18.78 2.16 -19.84
N TYR A 92 19.64 2.62 -18.92
CA TYR A 92 20.21 1.82 -17.84
C TYR A 92 19.86 2.34 -16.44
N ALA A 93 18.89 3.26 -16.36
CA ALA A 93 18.49 3.81 -15.08
C ALA A 93 17.67 2.80 -14.26
N THR A 94 17.92 2.76 -12.95
CA THR A 94 17.30 1.76 -12.06
C THR A 94 16.63 2.35 -10.82
N CYS A 95 16.98 3.56 -10.41
CA CYS A 95 16.48 4.16 -9.18
C CYS A 95 16.34 5.69 -9.29
N LEU A 96 15.46 6.23 -8.48
CA LEU A 96 15.32 7.64 -8.13
C LEU A 96 15.26 7.78 -6.60
N GLU A 97 15.86 8.84 -6.06
CA GLU A 97 15.79 9.14 -4.61
C GLU A 97 15.76 10.65 -4.41
N GLU A 98 14.83 11.13 -3.58
CA GLU A 98 14.85 12.51 -3.12
C GLU A 98 15.85 12.67 -1.96
N TYR A 99 16.75 13.63 -2.10
CA TYR A 99 17.79 13.90 -1.11
C TYR A 99 17.99 15.40 -0.92
N GLY A 100 17.36 15.93 0.12
CA GLY A 100 17.33 17.37 0.36
C GLY A 100 16.50 18.06 -0.72
N ASP A 101 17.07 19.05 -1.39
CA ASP A 101 16.41 19.76 -2.51
C ASP A 101 16.78 19.14 -3.88
N MET A 102 17.45 17.99 -3.89
CA MET A 102 17.93 17.32 -5.11
C MET A 102 17.22 16.00 -5.34
N THR A 103 17.10 15.61 -6.60
CA THR A 103 16.75 14.24 -6.99
C THR A 103 18.01 13.53 -7.48
N LEU A 104 18.32 12.38 -6.89
CA LEU A 104 19.39 11.48 -7.31
C LEU A 104 18.83 10.42 -8.26
N ALA A 105 19.66 9.94 -9.19
CA ALA A 105 19.30 8.85 -10.08
C ALA A 105 20.46 7.89 -10.35
N CYS A 106 20.16 6.60 -10.27
CA CYS A 106 21.07 5.52 -10.65
C CYS A 106 21.07 5.35 -12.18
N LEU A 107 21.75 6.21 -12.95
CA LEU A 107 21.70 6.22 -14.43
C LEU A 107 22.45 5.05 -15.12
N GLY A 108 23.01 4.11 -14.36
CA GLY A 108 23.79 2.98 -14.88
C GLY A 108 25.16 3.35 -15.47
N THR A 109 25.63 4.58 -15.27
CA THR A 109 26.98 4.99 -15.67
C THR A 109 27.98 4.56 -14.61
N GLU A 110 28.97 3.75 -15.01
CA GLU A 110 30.01 3.26 -14.12
C GLU A 110 30.76 4.43 -13.46
N GLY A 111 30.85 4.39 -12.13
CA GLY A 111 31.56 5.35 -11.30
C GLY A 111 30.85 6.69 -11.12
N MET A 112 29.61 6.84 -11.60
CA MET A 112 28.87 8.10 -11.57
C MET A 112 27.47 7.92 -10.99
N LEU A 113 27.00 8.93 -10.27
CA LEU A 113 25.60 9.04 -9.85
C LEU A 113 24.98 10.30 -10.46
N GLY A 114 23.76 10.16 -10.97
CA GLY A 114 22.99 11.27 -11.54
C GLY A 114 22.37 12.13 -10.46
N PHE A 115 22.25 13.43 -10.73
CA PHE A 115 21.51 14.35 -9.89
C PHE A 115 20.91 15.51 -10.69
N ILE A 116 19.86 16.11 -10.14
CA ILE A 116 19.22 17.33 -10.63
C ILE A 116 18.74 18.15 -9.43
N GLY A 117 18.67 19.48 -9.57
CA GLY A 117 18.16 20.39 -8.53
C GLY A 117 19.17 20.83 -7.46
N ASP A 118 20.48 20.84 -7.76
CA ASP A 118 21.50 21.30 -6.80
C ASP A 118 21.54 22.83 -6.56
N GLY A 119 20.63 23.57 -7.21
CA GLY A 119 20.57 25.04 -7.19
C GLY A 119 21.55 25.70 -8.16
N SER A 120 22.26 24.93 -8.98
CA SER A 120 23.11 25.45 -10.05
C SER A 120 22.30 25.57 -11.36
N PRO A 121 22.45 26.68 -12.11
CA PRO A 121 21.66 26.90 -13.32
C PRO A 121 21.81 25.82 -14.40
N ASP A 122 22.92 25.08 -14.40
CA ASP A 122 23.21 24.04 -15.38
C ASP A 122 22.52 22.71 -15.01
N CYS A 123 22.38 22.42 -13.71
CA CYS A 123 21.87 21.16 -13.16
C CYS A 123 20.48 21.29 -12.52
N ASP A 124 19.82 22.44 -12.61
CA ASP A 124 18.42 22.59 -12.17
C ASP A 124 17.41 21.99 -13.16
N ASN A 125 17.82 21.84 -14.43
CA ASN A 125 16.95 21.41 -15.54
C ASN A 125 17.57 20.29 -16.40
N ASN A 126 18.78 19.84 -16.07
CA ASN A 126 19.46 18.77 -16.78
C ASN A 126 20.08 17.81 -15.78
N TRP A 127 20.04 16.52 -16.12
CA TRP A 127 20.72 15.49 -15.36
C TRP A 127 22.23 15.70 -15.42
N CYS A 128 22.78 16.13 -14.30
CA CYS A 128 24.22 16.19 -14.06
C CYS A 128 24.69 14.90 -13.39
N GLN A 129 26.00 14.71 -13.32
CA GLN A 129 26.57 13.53 -12.67
C GLN A 129 27.77 13.94 -11.82
N PHE A 130 27.92 13.29 -10.67
CA PHE A 130 29.12 13.38 -9.83
C PHE A 130 29.77 12.01 -9.67
N PRO A 131 31.11 11.96 -9.50
CA PRO A 131 31.81 10.71 -9.32
C PRO A 131 31.42 10.07 -7.98
N ILE A 132 31.20 8.76 -7.99
CA ILE A 132 30.97 7.96 -6.78
C ILE A 132 32.09 6.95 -6.52
N GLY A 133 33.07 6.83 -7.41
CA GLY A 133 34.19 5.88 -7.28
C GLY A 133 34.58 5.28 -8.63
N GLU A 134 35.53 4.35 -8.65
CA GLU A 134 35.89 3.59 -9.87
C GLU A 134 35.34 2.16 -9.80
N ASN A 135 34.89 1.61 -10.93
CA ASN A 135 34.40 0.23 -11.07
C ASN A 135 33.21 -0.13 -10.19
N ILE A 136 32.30 0.82 -9.98
CA ILE A 136 31.02 0.59 -9.30
C ILE A 136 29.88 1.10 -10.16
N THR A 137 28.75 0.40 -10.13
CA THR A 137 27.50 0.87 -10.73
C THR A 137 26.45 0.81 -9.65
N ALA A 138 25.95 1.97 -9.23
CA ALA A 138 24.87 2.05 -8.27
C ALA A 138 23.55 1.58 -8.92
N THR A 139 22.82 0.71 -8.23
CA THR A 139 21.50 0.23 -8.64
C THR A 139 20.39 0.79 -7.76
N GLN A 140 20.71 1.12 -6.51
CA GLN A 140 19.85 1.83 -5.56
C GLN A 140 20.68 2.85 -4.78
N VAL A 141 20.07 3.95 -4.34
CA VAL A 141 20.71 4.97 -3.51
C VAL A 141 19.78 5.45 -2.42
N SER A 142 20.31 5.73 -1.23
CA SER A 142 19.57 6.41 -0.19
C SER A 142 20.44 7.36 0.61
N GLY A 143 19.95 8.59 0.78
CA GLY A 143 20.65 9.65 1.47
C GLY A 143 20.25 9.79 2.94
N LYS A 144 21.22 10.01 3.82
CA LYS A 144 20.98 10.34 5.23
C LYS A 144 21.96 11.41 5.72
N ASN A 145 21.44 12.62 5.95
CA ASN A 145 22.22 13.81 6.31
C ASN A 145 23.25 14.20 5.24
N LEU A 146 24.50 13.74 5.39
CA LEU A 146 25.59 13.91 4.41
C LEU A 146 26.10 12.56 3.91
N ALA A 147 25.64 11.45 4.48
CA ALA A 147 26.05 10.12 4.08
C ALA A 147 25.11 9.63 2.97
N ILE A 148 25.69 8.99 1.96
CA ILE A 148 24.96 8.28 0.92
C ILE A 148 25.30 6.80 1.05
N LEU A 149 24.27 5.97 1.20
CA LEU A 149 24.36 4.52 1.06
C LEU A 149 23.92 4.14 -0.35
N MET A 150 24.64 3.21 -0.97
CA MET A 150 24.36 2.71 -2.31
C MET A 150 24.34 1.19 -2.29
N VAL A 151 23.41 0.61 -3.05
CA VAL A 151 23.55 -0.76 -3.55
C VAL A 151 24.36 -0.67 -4.83
N VAL A 152 25.45 -1.42 -4.91
CA VAL A 152 26.33 -1.47 -6.08
C VAL A 152 26.41 -2.89 -6.62
N GLN A 153 26.40 -3.02 -7.94
CA GLN A 153 26.49 -4.31 -8.59
C GLN A 153 27.90 -4.90 -8.46
N ASP A 154 28.02 -6.11 -7.89
CA ASP A 154 29.23 -6.93 -7.86
C ASP A 154 29.01 -8.25 -8.64
N GLY A 155 29.22 -8.17 -9.95
CA GLY A 155 29.00 -9.28 -10.87
C GLY A 155 27.53 -9.68 -10.95
N THR A 156 27.16 -10.77 -10.27
CA THR A 156 25.78 -11.29 -10.20
C THR A 156 25.14 -11.12 -8.83
N SER A 157 25.83 -10.47 -7.90
CA SER A 157 25.37 -10.11 -6.55
C SER A 157 25.37 -8.60 -6.40
N ASP A 158 24.77 -8.14 -5.33
CA ASP A 158 24.82 -6.77 -4.88
C ASP A 158 25.72 -6.64 -3.65
N ALA A 159 26.41 -5.52 -3.54
CA ALA A 159 27.16 -5.10 -2.36
C ALA A 159 26.69 -3.72 -1.89
N LEU A 160 27.01 -3.36 -0.64
CA LEU A 160 26.69 -2.05 -0.09
C LEU A 160 27.94 -1.18 -0.06
N ALA A 161 27.83 0.05 -0.55
CA ALA A 161 28.89 1.05 -0.53
C ALA A 161 28.38 2.32 0.15
N ALA A 162 29.26 3.01 0.88
CA ALA A 162 28.91 4.30 1.48
C ALA A 162 29.99 5.35 1.23
N MET A 163 29.54 6.60 1.13
CA MET A 163 30.40 7.78 0.96
C MET A 163 29.78 9.02 1.58
N TRP A 164 30.63 10.03 1.81
CA TRP A 164 30.17 11.37 2.16
C TRP A 164 29.86 12.16 0.89
N PHE A 165 28.67 12.76 0.84
CA PHE A 165 28.30 13.67 -0.23
C PHE A 165 29.16 14.94 -0.20
N GLY A 166 29.54 15.43 -1.38
CA GLY A 166 30.31 16.67 -1.55
C GLY A 166 31.84 16.51 -1.47
N GLU A 167 32.36 15.29 -1.33
CA GLU A 167 33.79 15.04 -1.49
C GLU A 167 34.22 15.15 -2.96
N SER A 168 35.34 15.84 -3.22
CA SER A 168 35.81 16.09 -4.59
C SER A 168 36.38 14.86 -5.30
N ASN A 169 36.73 13.82 -4.54
CA ASN A 169 37.25 12.55 -5.06
C ASN A 169 36.84 11.42 -4.10
N PRO A 170 35.56 11.03 -4.11
CA PRO A 170 35.07 10.05 -3.17
C PRO A 170 35.68 8.69 -3.45
N GLU A 171 36.16 8.05 -2.39
CA GLU A 171 36.58 6.66 -2.39
C GLU A 171 35.57 5.89 -1.54
N PRO A 172 34.46 5.41 -2.14
CA PRO A 172 33.41 4.75 -1.39
C PRO A 172 33.96 3.47 -0.78
N VAL A 173 33.56 3.19 0.44
CA VAL A 173 33.99 1.96 1.12
C VAL A 173 32.93 0.91 0.89
N ILE A 174 33.32 -0.19 0.22
CA ILE A 174 32.43 -1.28 -0.16
C ILE A 174 32.48 -2.37 0.91
N SER A 175 31.32 -2.87 1.29
CA SER A 175 31.14 -4.01 2.18
C SER A 175 31.50 -5.32 1.49
N ASP A 176 32.19 -6.18 2.23
CA ASP A 176 32.42 -7.58 1.85
C ASP A 176 31.48 -8.45 2.68
N HIS A 177 30.74 -9.35 2.03
CA HIS A 177 29.79 -10.22 2.70
C HIS A 177 29.79 -11.61 2.07
N GLU A 178 29.47 -12.62 2.88
CA GLU A 178 29.34 -13.99 2.40
C GLU A 178 27.91 -14.23 1.91
N GLY A 179 27.76 -14.58 0.64
CA GLY A 179 26.46 -14.91 0.03
C GLY A 179 26.25 -14.15 -1.26
N ASN A 180 25.22 -14.55 -2.01
CA ASN A 180 24.77 -13.80 -3.17
C ASN A 180 23.48 -13.07 -2.77
N MET A 181 23.52 -11.75 -2.72
CA MET A 181 22.41 -10.89 -2.31
C MET A 181 21.88 -10.12 -3.51
N HIS A 182 20.57 -9.89 -3.52
CA HIS A 182 19.88 -9.08 -4.50
C HIS A 182 19.02 -8.06 -3.73
N LEU A 183 19.51 -6.83 -3.61
CA LEU A 183 18.97 -5.77 -2.76
C LEU A 183 18.21 -4.77 -3.61
N ASP A 184 17.03 -4.35 -3.15
CA ASP A 184 16.06 -3.64 -3.98
C ASP A 184 15.55 -2.35 -3.35
N VAL A 185 15.35 -2.34 -2.02
CA VAL A 185 14.79 -1.19 -1.31
C VAL A 185 15.66 -0.76 -0.14
N MET A 186 15.71 0.55 0.13
CA MET A 186 16.44 1.12 1.26
C MET A 186 15.58 2.14 1.98
N LEU A 187 15.69 2.18 3.30
CA LEU A 187 15.01 3.16 4.13
C LEU A 187 15.98 3.69 5.20
N PRO A 188 16.25 5.01 5.27
CA PRO A 188 17.07 5.56 6.33
C PRO A 188 16.37 5.42 7.70
N THR A 189 17.12 5.01 8.71
CA THR A 189 16.66 4.91 10.12
C THR A 189 17.39 5.92 10.99
N GLU A 190 17.10 5.97 12.29
CA GLU A 190 17.83 6.86 13.22
C GLU A 190 19.33 6.54 13.28
N ASP A 191 19.69 5.26 13.30
CA ASP A 191 21.08 4.80 13.52
C ASP A 191 21.78 4.29 12.24
N GLY A 192 21.05 4.10 11.14
CA GLY A 192 21.61 3.61 9.88
C GLY A 192 20.59 3.61 8.76
N TRP A 193 20.48 2.46 8.10
CA TRP A 193 19.48 2.14 7.08
C TRP A 193 18.93 0.74 7.31
N LEU A 194 17.69 0.51 6.92
CA LEU A 194 17.18 -0.81 6.60
C LEU A 194 17.34 -1.03 5.10
N VAL A 195 17.77 -2.23 4.71
CA VAL A 195 17.91 -2.63 3.31
C VAL A 195 17.17 -3.94 3.09
N GLY A 196 16.25 -3.94 2.14
CA GLY A 196 15.40 -5.06 1.80
C GLY A 196 15.76 -5.65 0.44
N GLY A 197 15.53 -6.95 0.30
CA GLY A 197 15.65 -7.65 -0.96
C GLY A 197 15.58 -9.15 -0.74
N SER A 198 16.55 -9.86 -1.28
CA SER A 198 16.62 -11.32 -1.19
C SER A 198 18.05 -11.86 -1.12
N TRP A 199 18.18 -13.03 -0.51
CA TRP A 199 19.40 -13.83 -0.47
C TRP A 199 19.25 -15.07 -1.35
N GLN A 200 20.17 -15.26 -2.28
CA GLN A 200 20.20 -16.45 -3.11
C GLN A 200 20.94 -17.58 -2.41
N ALA A 201 20.25 -18.70 -2.24
CA ALA A 201 20.88 -19.87 -1.66
C ALA A 201 21.94 -20.50 -2.61
N PRO A 202 23.00 -21.11 -2.08
CA PRO A 202 23.99 -21.81 -2.89
C PRO A 202 23.36 -22.95 -3.72
N ALA A 203 24.02 -23.31 -4.84
CA ALA A 203 23.57 -24.43 -5.66
C ALA A 203 23.45 -25.73 -4.84
N ASN A 204 22.34 -26.46 -5.03
CA ASN A 204 21.96 -27.67 -4.29
C ASN A 204 21.64 -27.46 -2.80
N TRP A 205 21.38 -26.23 -2.36
CA TRP A 205 20.89 -25.96 -1.00
C TRP A 205 19.60 -26.74 -0.73
N LEU A 206 19.62 -27.60 0.29
CA LEU A 206 18.47 -28.45 0.68
C LEU A 206 17.85 -29.28 -0.47
N GLY A 207 18.65 -29.62 -1.50
CA GLY A 207 18.17 -30.39 -2.65
C GLY A 207 17.44 -29.54 -3.70
N SER A 208 17.57 -28.22 -3.64
CA SER A 208 17.05 -27.30 -4.65
C SER A 208 17.71 -27.50 -6.03
N ASN A 209 17.03 -27.03 -7.07
CA ASN A 209 17.52 -27.11 -8.44
C ASN A 209 18.76 -26.21 -8.60
N PRO A 210 19.94 -26.75 -8.94
CA PRO A 210 21.17 -25.96 -9.05
C PRO A 210 21.15 -24.93 -10.20
N THR A 211 20.24 -25.06 -11.17
CA THR A 211 20.13 -24.14 -12.31
C THR A 211 19.28 -22.90 -11.98
N SER A 212 18.47 -22.95 -10.92
CA SER A 212 17.65 -21.84 -10.45
C SER A 212 17.59 -21.91 -8.93
N PRO A 213 18.66 -21.49 -8.24
CA PRO A 213 18.70 -21.51 -6.79
C PRO A 213 17.58 -20.61 -6.22
N PRO A 214 16.91 -21.04 -5.14
CA PRO A 214 15.83 -20.27 -4.54
C PRO A 214 16.37 -18.98 -3.91
N MET A 215 15.53 -17.96 -3.95
CA MET A 215 15.76 -16.63 -3.38
C MET A 215 14.93 -16.53 -2.11
N TYR A 216 15.51 -16.12 -0.99
CA TYR A 216 14.81 -15.96 0.28
C TYR A 216 14.72 -14.50 0.66
N GLU A 217 13.59 -14.07 1.20
CA GLU A 217 13.39 -12.70 1.69
C GLU A 217 14.49 -12.31 2.69
N LEU A 218 15.02 -11.10 2.56
CA LEU A 218 16.11 -10.60 3.36
C LEU A 218 15.84 -9.16 3.80
N VAL A 219 16.02 -8.89 5.10
CA VAL A 219 16.12 -7.53 5.64
C VAL A 219 17.44 -7.40 6.41
N LEU A 220 18.20 -6.36 6.07
CA LEU A 220 19.46 -6.00 6.68
C LEU A 220 19.30 -4.68 7.45
N HIS A 221 19.94 -4.59 8.60
CA HIS A 221 20.24 -3.33 9.25
C HIS A 221 21.69 -2.96 8.93
N VAL A 222 21.88 -1.76 8.37
CA VAL A 222 23.16 -1.29 7.86
C VAL A 222 23.56 -0.03 8.59
N THR A 223 24.73 -0.05 9.21
CA THR A 223 25.30 1.13 9.90
C THR A 223 26.62 1.51 9.28
N TRP A 224 26.96 2.80 9.31
CA TRP A 224 28.22 3.29 8.77
C TRP A 224 28.84 4.34 9.69
N ASP A 225 30.13 4.17 9.98
CA ASP A 225 30.88 5.05 10.88
C ASP A 225 31.55 6.22 10.15
N GLY A 226 31.39 6.31 8.83
CA GLY A 226 31.98 7.36 8.00
C GLY A 226 33.41 7.08 7.54
N THR A 227 34.00 5.93 7.87
CA THR A 227 35.41 5.62 7.55
C THR A 227 35.62 4.18 7.08
N ASN A 228 34.98 3.20 7.70
CA ASN A 228 35.10 1.79 7.34
C ASN A 228 33.98 1.37 6.38
N ALA A 229 34.01 0.13 5.91
CA ALA A 229 32.90 -0.40 5.11
C ALA A 229 31.60 -0.41 5.93
N PRO A 230 30.42 -0.24 5.29
CA PRO A 230 29.13 -0.41 5.96
C PRO A 230 29.06 -1.74 6.72
N ALA A 231 28.70 -1.67 8.00
CA ALA A 231 28.49 -2.84 8.83
C ALA A 231 27.07 -3.37 8.62
N ILE A 232 26.97 -4.66 8.31
CA ILE A 232 25.71 -5.33 7.96
C ILE A 232 25.30 -6.29 9.08
N GLU A 233 24.05 -6.18 9.54
CA GLU A 233 23.41 -7.11 10.44
C GLU A 233 22.13 -7.68 9.79
N ILE A 234 21.96 -9.00 9.81
CA ILE A 234 20.74 -9.63 9.29
C ILE A 234 19.63 -9.48 10.33
N VAL A 235 18.61 -8.72 10.00
CA VAL A 235 17.41 -8.54 10.84
C VAL A 235 16.43 -9.68 10.59
N HIS A 236 16.22 -10.03 9.32
CA HIS A 236 15.28 -11.06 8.93
C HIS A 236 15.77 -11.87 7.73
N MET A 237 15.51 -13.17 7.77
CA MET A 237 15.61 -14.08 6.64
C MET A 237 14.32 -14.91 6.59
N GLY A 238 13.55 -14.73 5.54
CA GLY A 238 12.18 -15.23 5.41
C GLY A 238 12.07 -16.48 4.55
N ASN A 239 10.91 -16.62 3.91
CA ASN A 239 10.61 -17.71 2.99
C ASN A 239 11.10 -17.38 1.58
N GLU A 240 10.83 -18.27 0.62
CA GLU A 240 11.20 -18.06 -0.78
C GLU A 240 10.44 -16.84 -1.35
N GLY A 241 11.16 -15.78 -1.69
CA GLY A 241 10.61 -14.48 -2.06
C GLY A 241 11.65 -13.36 -2.01
N ALA A 242 11.16 -12.13 -2.04
CA ALA A 242 11.95 -10.91 -1.91
C ALA A 242 11.15 -9.83 -1.14
N ILE A 243 11.86 -9.04 -0.35
CA ILE A 243 11.32 -7.81 0.26
C ILE A 243 11.38 -6.71 -0.80
N HIS A 244 10.24 -6.10 -1.08
CA HIS A 244 10.05 -5.07 -2.12
C HIS A 244 9.56 -3.73 -1.55
N GLY A 245 9.36 -3.62 -0.24
CA GLY A 245 8.96 -2.38 0.40
C GLY A 245 9.45 -2.30 1.85
N LEU A 246 9.85 -1.10 2.26
CA LEU A 246 10.25 -0.75 3.62
C LEU A 246 9.57 0.57 3.99
N PHE A 247 8.83 0.58 5.09
CA PHE A 247 8.04 1.74 5.51
C PHE A 247 8.26 2.02 6.98
N ALA A 248 8.48 3.29 7.33
CA ALA A 248 8.48 3.73 8.72
C ALA A 248 7.04 3.87 9.22
N THR A 249 6.79 3.44 10.45
CA THR A 249 5.51 3.61 11.16
C THR A 249 5.73 4.27 12.52
N ASN A 250 4.65 4.60 13.23
CA ASN A 250 4.75 5.18 14.56
C ASN A 250 5.39 4.25 15.60
N GLU A 251 5.30 2.92 15.38
CA GLU A 251 5.77 1.89 16.31
C GLU A 251 7.07 1.20 15.85
N GLY A 252 7.60 1.53 14.67
CA GLY A 252 8.81 0.91 14.13
C GLY A 252 8.82 0.92 12.60
N TYR A 253 9.01 -0.26 12.01
CA TYR A 253 9.11 -0.42 10.56
C TYR A 253 8.29 -1.62 10.07
N ILE A 254 7.77 -1.53 8.85
CA ILE A 254 7.14 -2.64 8.14
C ILE A 254 7.98 -2.95 6.91
N ALA A 255 8.34 -4.22 6.74
CA ALA A 255 8.93 -4.72 5.51
C ALA A 255 7.92 -5.61 4.79
N THR A 256 7.58 -5.27 3.55
CA THR A 256 6.61 -6.01 2.74
C THR A 256 7.32 -6.91 1.74
N GLY A 257 6.92 -8.19 1.72
CA GLY A 257 7.53 -9.20 0.87
C GLY A 257 6.53 -9.96 0.01
N THR A 258 7.07 -10.69 -0.96
CA THR A 258 6.29 -11.51 -1.90
C THR A 258 5.80 -12.82 -1.27
N SER A 259 6.45 -13.29 -0.20
CA SER A 259 5.99 -14.44 0.58
C SER A 259 5.36 -14.04 1.90
N ASP A 260 5.93 -13.06 2.60
CA ASP A 260 5.42 -12.58 3.88
C ASP A 260 5.77 -11.10 4.11
N SER A 261 5.00 -10.44 4.95
CA SER A 261 5.28 -9.10 5.43
C SER A 261 5.55 -9.18 6.91
N ILE A 262 6.53 -8.40 7.37
CA ILE A 262 6.99 -8.43 8.75
C ILE A 262 6.91 -7.03 9.37
N SER A 263 6.63 -6.99 10.67
CA SER A 263 6.77 -5.80 11.50
C SER A 263 8.07 -5.91 12.32
N ILE A 264 8.81 -4.81 12.39
CA ILE A 264 10.08 -4.66 13.08
C ILE A 264 9.90 -3.55 14.13
N THR A 265 9.72 -3.94 15.39
CA THR A 265 9.47 -3.03 16.52
C THR A 265 10.43 -3.36 17.65
N ASP A 266 11.16 -2.37 18.15
CA ASP A 266 12.15 -2.54 19.24
C ASP A 266 13.16 -3.68 19.00
N GLY A 267 13.49 -3.97 17.74
CA GLY A 267 14.37 -5.07 17.32
C GLY A 267 13.72 -6.46 17.32
N GLU A 268 12.45 -6.57 17.70
CA GLU A 268 11.66 -7.80 17.52
C GLU A 268 11.03 -7.83 16.12
N VAL A 269 11.19 -8.97 15.44
CA VAL A 269 10.61 -9.21 14.11
C VAL A 269 9.41 -10.13 14.26
N THR A 270 8.26 -9.68 13.77
CA THR A 270 7.00 -10.43 13.81
C THR A 270 6.43 -10.62 12.40
N SER A 271 6.08 -11.87 12.08
CA SER A 271 5.39 -12.21 10.83
C SER A 271 3.94 -11.77 10.88
N LEU A 272 3.48 -11.10 9.83
CA LEU A 272 2.09 -10.66 9.68
C LEU A 272 1.26 -11.66 8.86
N GLY A 273 1.89 -12.58 8.14
CA GLY A 273 1.24 -13.62 7.34
C GLY A 273 0.56 -13.08 6.08
N ILE A 274 1.09 -11.99 5.52
CA ILE A 274 0.51 -11.27 4.38
C ILE A 274 1.56 -11.11 3.29
N SER A 275 1.27 -11.61 2.10
CA SER A 275 2.08 -11.39 0.91
C SER A 275 1.49 -10.27 0.05
N SER A 276 2.33 -9.51 -0.64
CA SER A 276 1.91 -8.51 -1.63
C SER A 276 2.79 -8.51 -2.87
N TYR A 277 2.25 -7.99 -3.97
CA TYR A 277 3.00 -7.74 -5.20
C TYR A 277 3.68 -6.38 -5.18
N ALA A 278 3.01 -5.39 -4.58
CA ALA A 278 3.54 -4.06 -4.37
C ALA A 278 2.90 -3.46 -3.10
N ALA A 279 3.55 -2.47 -2.53
CA ALA A 279 3.08 -1.77 -1.33
C ALA A 279 3.47 -0.30 -1.35
N VAL A 280 2.78 0.51 -0.56
CA VAL A 280 3.10 1.93 -0.38
C VAL A 280 2.71 2.40 1.02
N GLY A 281 3.47 3.34 1.58
CA GLY A 281 3.05 4.10 2.76
C GLY A 281 2.22 5.31 2.34
N ASP A 282 1.12 5.57 3.03
CA ASP A 282 0.33 6.79 2.81
C ASP A 282 0.75 7.94 3.76
N ASN A 283 0.17 9.12 3.53
CA ASN A 283 0.44 10.31 4.34
C ASN A 283 -0.16 10.25 5.77
N ASN A 284 -0.93 9.22 6.08
CA ASN A 284 -1.54 8.98 7.40
C ASN A 284 -0.71 8.00 8.26
N GLY A 285 0.37 7.43 7.71
CA GLY A 285 1.19 6.42 8.37
C GLY A 285 0.65 4.99 8.22
N ASP A 286 -0.30 4.78 7.31
CA ASP A 286 -0.79 3.46 6.96
C ASP A 286 0.04 2.85 5.83
N VAL A 287 0.27 1.54 5.87
CA VAL A 287 0.93 0.79 4.79
C VAL A 287 -0.10 -0.02 4.02
N TRP A 288 -0.20 0.24 2.73
CA TRP A 288 -1.15 -0.37 1.81
C TRP A 288 -0.47 -1.47 1.00
N LEU A 289 -1.06 -2.67 0.99
CA LEU A 289 -0.51 -3.87 0.36
C LEU A 289 -1.47 -4.37 -0.73
N PHE A 290 -0.94 -4.49 -1.95
CA PHE A 290 -1.72 -4.85 -3.13
C PHE A 290 -1.45 -6.29 -3.57
N GLY A 291 -2.54 -7.01 -3.83
CA GLY A 291 -2.50 -8.34 -4.44
C GLY A 291 -2.26 -8.29 -5.95
N GLY A 292 -2.28 -9.46 -6.59
CA GLY A 292 -2.19 -9.55 -8.05
C GLY A 292 -3.53 -9.38 -8.77
N ILE A 293 -3.51 -9.60 -10.09
CA ILE A 293 -4.71 -9.58 -10.94
C ILE A 293 -5.82 -10.47 -10.35
N GLY A 294 -7.02 -9.92 -10.25
CA GLY A 294 -8.21 -10.57 -9.73
C GLY A 294 -8.36 -10.49 -8.20
N SER A 295 -7.45 -9.81 -7.48
CA SER A 295 -7.64 -9.51 -6.06
C SER A 295 -8.91 -8.69 -5.86
N ASN A 296 -9.75 -9.07 -4.90
CA ASN A 296 -10.97 -8.33 -4.55
C ASN A 296 -10.77 -7.45 -3.32
N THR A 297 -9.56 -7.42 -2.77
CA THR A 297 -9.28 -6.76 -1.49
C THR A 297 -7.91 -6.11 -1.51
N VAL A 298 -7.75 -5.10 -0.67
CA VAL A 298 -6.48 -4.47 -0.33
C VAL A 298 -6.28 -4.59 1.17
N VAL A 299 -5.04 -4.85 1.59
CA VAL A 299 -4.69 -4.92 3.00
C VAL A 299 -4.07 -3.60 3.41
N ILE A 300 -4.50 -3.08 4.55
CA ILE A 300 -4.01 -1.81 5.12
C ILE A 300 -3.53 -2.10 6.53
N ILE A 301 -2.28 -1.74 6.80
CA ILE A 301 -1.67 -1.87 8.13
C ILE A 301 -1.60 -0.47 8.73
N SER A 302 -2.37 -0.25 9.80
CA SER A 302 -2.41 0.99 10.56
C SER A 302 -1.80 0.72 11.93
N ASP A 303 -0.59 1.25 12.18
CA ASP A 303 0.22 0.91 13.35
C ASP A 303 0.42 -0.63 13.50
N SER A 304 -0.32 -1.27 14.41
CA SER A 304 -0.32 -2.72 14.66
C SER A 304 -1.63 -3.41 14.26
N GLU A 305 -2.60 -2.68 13.70
CA GLU A 305 -3.89 -3.24 13.27
C GLU A 305 -3.89 -3.50 11.76
N ILE A 306 -4.27 -4.73 11.40
CA ILE A 306 -4.44 -5.14 10.01
C ILE A 306 -5.93 -5.04 9.67
N SER A 307 -6.24 -4.23 8.66
CA SER A 307 -7.57 -4.15 8.07
C SER A 307 -7.55 -4.64 6.63
N ILE A 308 -8.65 -5.28 6.20
CA ILE A 308 -8.82 -5.79 4.84
C ILE A 308 -10.05 -5.09 4.27
N GLU A 309 -9.83 -4.25 3.26
CA GLU A 309 -10.89 -3.51 2.59
C GLU A 309 -11.20 -4.14 1.24
N LYS A 310 -12.49 -4.15 0.88
CA LYS A 310 -12.98 -4.74 -0.37
C LYS A 310 -12.87 -3.72 -1.50
N LEU A 311 -12.30 -4.12 -2.63
CA LEU A 311 -12.30 -3.29 -3.83
C LEU A 311 -13.68 -3.30 -4.51
N PRO A 312 -14.10 -2.19 -5.14
CA PRO A 312 -15.36 -2.14 -5.89
C PRO A 312 -15.38 -3.09 -7.09
N GLU A 313 -14.22 -3.28 -7.72
CA GLU A 313 -14.00 -4.27 -8.77
C GLU A 313 -12.70 -5.04 -8.53
N PRO A 314 -12.60 -6.30 -9.00
CA PRO A 314 -11.35 -7.05 -8.90
C PRO A 314 -10.21 -6.31 -9.61
N LEU A 315 -9.01 -6.36 -9.05
CA LEU A 315 -7.84 -5.68 -9.60
C LEU A 315 -7.56 -6.15 -11.03
N GLY A 316 -7.63 -5.24 -12.00
CA GLY A 316 -7.41 -5.52 -13.42
C GLY A 316 -5.95 -5.53 -13.85
N ILE A 317 -5.05 -5.14 -12.94
CA ILE A 317 -3.62 -4.91 -13.17
C ILE A 317 -2.78 -5.81 -12.26
N LEU A 318 -1.59 -6.18 -12.70
CA LEU A 318 -0.55 -6.80 -11.89
C LEU A 318 0.37 -5.69 -11.39
N PRO A 319 0.29 -5.29 -10.11
CA PRO A 319 1.10 -4.19 -9.60
C PRO A 319 2.60 -4.46 -9.76
N SER A 320 3.33 -3.47 -10.26
CA SER A 320 4.78 -3.46 -10.34
C SER A 320 5.39 -2.29 -9.58
N TYR A 321 4.65 -1.18 -9.44
CA TYR A 321 5.09 0.02 -8.74
C TYR A 321 3.88 0.74 -8.13
N VAL A 322 4.04 1.32 -6.95
CA VAL A 322 2.97 2.08 -6.28
C VAL A 322 3.57 3.29 -5.60
N THR A 323 2.92 4.45 -5.75
CA THR A 323 3.31 5.70 -5.11
C THR A 323 2.11 6.38 -4.46
N CYS A 324 2.36 7.24 -3.47
CA CYS A 324 1.36 8.09 -2.85
C CYS A 324 1.79 9.54 -2.99
N ASP A 325 0.94 10.40 -3.54
CA ASP A 325 1.22 11.83 -3.66
C ASP A 325 0.88 12.61 -2.38
N GLU A 326 1.20 13.91 -2.36
CA GLU A 326 0.96 14.80 -1.21
C GLU A 326 -0.53 14.97 -0.86
N ASP A 327 -1.43 14.83 -1.85
CA ASP A 327 -2.87 14.93 -1.66
C ASP A 327 -3.47 13.61 -1.09
N GLY A 328 -2.65 12.55 -0.98
CA GLY A 328 -3.03 11.24 -0.48
C GLY A 328 -3.63 10.32 -1.53
N MET A 329 -3.41 10.60 -2.82
CA MET A 329 -3.77 9.69 -3.90
C MET A 329 -2.69 8.63 -4.07
N ILE A 330 -3.08 7.38 -3.82
CA ILE A 330 -2.25 6.22 -4.09
C ILE A 330 -2.43 5.83 -5.55
N SER A 331 -1.37 5.87 -6.35
CA SER A 331 -1.36 5.45 -7.75
C SER A 331 -0.64 4.11 -7.90
N ILE A 332 -1.36 3.09 -8.38
CA ILE A 332 -0.90 1.72 -8.57
C ILE A 332 -0.63 1.54 -10.06
N HIS A 333 0.61 1.22 -10.41
CA HIS A 333 1.08 1.00 -11.77
C HIS A 333 1.42 -0.47 -11.99
N GLY A 334 1.18 -0.94 -13.21
CA GLY A 334 1.46 -2.32 -13.56
C GLY A 334 1.09 -2.66 -14.99
N THR A 335 0.89 -3.95 -15.23
CA THR A 335 0.46 -4.47 -16.54
C THR A 335 -0.90 -5.13 -16.43
N ASP A 336 -1.74 -4.95 -17.45
CA ASP A 336 -3.02 -5.65 -17.56
C ASP A 336 -2.86 -7.09 -18.10
N ASN A 337 -3.98 -7.79 -18.32
CA ASN A 337 -3.98 -9.15 -18.88
C ASN A 337 -3.46 -9.26 -20.34
N SER A 338 -3.19 -8.13 -21.00
CA SER A 338 -2.63 -8.05 -22.35
C SER A 338 -1.17 -7.63 -22.37
N ASP A 339 -0.52 -7.57 -21.20
CA ASP A 339 0.83 -7.04 -20.99
C ASP A 339 0.97 -5.55 -21.39
N SER A 340 -0.15 -4.82 -21.40
CA SER A 340 -0.15 -3.37 -21.67
C SER A 340 -0.04 -2.59 -20.36
N PRO A 341 0.69 -1.45 -20.33
CA PRO A 341 0.74 -0.58 -19.16
C PRO A 341 -0.66 -0.13 -18.75
N SER A 342 -0.94 -0.17 -17.45
CA SER A 342 -2.22 0.24 -16.89
C SER A 342 -2.04 0.71 -15.45
N ALA A 343 -2.97 1.53 -14.98
CA ALA A 343 -2.91 2.10 -13.65
C ALA A 343 -4.30 2.30 -13.02
N LEU A 344 -4.31 2.31 -11.69
CA LEU A 344 -5.47 2.53 -10.84
C LEU A 344 -5.08 3.46 -9.69
N SER A 345 -5.91 4.43 -9.34
CA SER A 345 -5.72 5.31 -8.19
C SER A 345 -6.73 5.05 -7.08
N ILE A 346 -6.31 5.29 -5.84
CA ILE A 346 -7.11 5.20 -4.62
C ILE A 346 -6.88 6.45 -3.77
N ASP A 347 -7.92 7.20 -3.47
CA ASP A 347 -7.88 8.29 -2.49
C ASP A 347 -7.86 7.72 -1.06
N SER A 348 -6.68 7.74 -0.41
CA SER A 348 -6.50 7.26 0.97
C SER A 348 -7.31 8.07 1.99
N ASN A 349 -7.54 9.37 1.73
CA ASN A 349 -8.27 10.28 2.61
C ASN A 349 -9.78 10.06 2.54
N ALA A 350 -10.31 9.56 1.41
CA ALA A 350 -11.72 9.22 1.27
C ALA A 350 -12.18 8.15 2.28
N ARG A 351 -11.28 7.24 2.70
CA ARG A 351 -11.56 6.17 3.66
C ARG A 351 -12.05 6.70 5.01
N ASN A 352 -11.41 7.75 5.52
CA ASN A 352 -11.74 8.34 6.82
C ASN A 352 -12.84 9.42 6.75
N SER A 353 -13.35 9.70 5.55
CA SER A 353 -14.33 10.77 5.37
C SER A 353 -15.75 10.34 5.75
N PHE A 354 -16.40 11.17 6.58
CA PHE A 354 -17.83 11.04 6.89
C PHE A 354 -18.73 11.23 5.67
N THR A 355 -18.23 11.85 4.59
CA THR A 355 -18.97 12.03 3.34
C THR A 355 -18.78 10.85 2.38
N SER A 356 -18.03 9.82 2.76
CA SER A 356 -17.98 8.56 2.02
C SER A 356 -19.39 7.98 1.88
N LEU A 357 -19.61 7.23 0.79
CA LEU A 357 -20.88 6.55 0.55
C LEU A 357 -21.27 5.67 1.75
N ARG A 358 -20.27 5.01 2.36
CA ARG A 358 -20.38 4.25 3.61
C ARG A 358 -20.92 5.09 4.77
N GLY A 359 -20.26 6.22 5.07
CA GLY A 359 -20.67 7.11 6.16
C GLY A 359 -22.10 7.64 6.01
N ILE A 360 -22.51 8.01 4.79
CA ILE A 360 -23.86 8.51 4.52
C ILE A 360 -24.91 7.40 4.64
N LEU A 361 -24.62 6.20 4.10
CA LEU A 361 -25.56 5.08 4.13
C LEU A 361 -25.72 4.51 5.55
N ASP A 362 -24.63 4.39 6.31
CA ASP A 362 -24.67 3.94 7.71
C ASP A 362 -25.45 4.93 8.58
N LEU A 363 -25.21 6.24 8.42
CA LEU A 363 -25.99 7.28 9.10
C LEU A 363 -27.47 7.21 8.72
N GLY A 364 -27.77 7.07 7.42
CA GLY A 364 -29.13 6.94 6.92
C GLY A 364 -29.85 5.72 7.51
N PHE A 365 -29.17 4.57 7.54
CA PHE A 365 -29.71 3.34 8.12
C PHE A 365 -29.97 3.48 9.62
N MET A 366 -29.04 4.09 10.37
CA MET A 366 -29.23 4.39 11.79
C MET A 366 -30.45 5.31 12.01
N LEU A 367 -30.59 6.38 11.24
CA LEU A 367 -31.71 7.32 11.37
C LEU A 367 -33.05 6.68 11.05
N VAL A 368 -33.15 5.91 9.96
CA VAL A 368 -34.38 5.18 9.60
C VAL A 368 -34.72 4.15 10.68
N SER A 369 -33.73 3.41 11.17
CA SER A 369 -33.93 2.43 12.24
C SER A 369 -34.43 3.10 13.53
N ILE A 370 -33.83 4.20 13.96
CA ILE A 370 -34.27 4.97 15.13
C ILE A 370 -35.71 5.48 14.95
N LEU A 371 -36.06 5.96 13.76
CA LEU A 371 -37.42 6.44 13.47
C LEU A 371 -38.45 5.32 13.57
N ILE A 372 -38.15 4.14 13.02
CA ILE A 372 -39.02 2.96 13.13
C ILE A 372 -39.15 2.51 14.59
N PHE A 373 -38.04 2.39 15.33
CA PHE A 373 -38.08 2.04 16.76
C PHE A 373 -38.86 3.07 17.59
N SER A 374 -38.76 4.35 17.25
CA SER A 374 -39.52 5.41 17.92
C SER A 374 -41.02 5.29 17.66
N ILE A 375 -41.44 4.98 16.43
CA ILE A 375 -42.85 4.76 16.09
C ILE A 375 -43.39 3.50 16.75
N MET A 376 -42.63 2.39 16.73
CA MET A 376 -43.03 1.15 17.40
C MET A 376 -43.11 1.33 18.91
N GLY A 377 -42.12 2.01 19.51
CA GLY A 377 -42.12 2.34 20.93
C GLY A 377 -43.30 3.23 21.32
N TRP A 378 -43.64 4.22 20.48
CA TRP A 378 -44.83 5.05 20.67
C TRP A 378 -46.11 4.23 20.62
N ASN A 379 -46.26 3.34 19.65
CA ASN A 379 -47.44 2.48 19.51
C ASN A 379 -47.58 1.53 20.72
N ILE A 380 -46.49 0.94 21.21
CA ILE A 380 -46.50 0.10 22.41
C ILE A 380 -46.90 0.93 23.64
N PHE A 381 -46.33 2.12 23.81
CA PHE A 381 -46.68 3.01 24.92
C PHE A 381 -48.15 3.41 24.87
N GLU A 382 -48.68 3.68 23.68
CA GLU A 382 -50.07 4.03 23.48
C GLU A 382 -51.02 2.85 23.75
N ALA A 383 -50.66 1.63 23.35
CA ALA A 383 -51.40 0.40 23.67
C ALA A 383 -51.45 0.15 25.19
N ILE A 384 -50.30 0.27 25.87
CA ILE A 384 -50.23 0.17 27.34
C ILE A 384 -51.09 1.26 28.01
N ARG A 385 -51.06 2.49 27.49
CA ARG A 385 -51.87 3.62 28.01
C ARG A 385 -53.38 3.39 27.84
N LYS A 386 -53.79 2.77 26.72
CA LYS A 386 -55.20 2.49 26.42
C LYS A 386 -55.73 1.23 27.12
N GLY A 387 -54.86 0.43 27.73
CA GLY A 387 -55.25 -0.76 28.50
C GLY A 387 -55.58 -1.97 27.63
N GLU A 388 -55.21 -1.96 26.37
CA GLU A 388 -55.26 -3.13 25.48
C GLU A 388 -54.02 -3.97 25.77
N VAL A 389 -54.19 -4.96 26.64
CA VAL A 389 -53.15 -5.95 26.94
C VAL A 389 -53.26 -7.06 25.90
N PHE A 390 -52.12 -7.37 25.27
CA PHE A 390 -51.86 -8.46 24.33
C PHE A 390 -52.62 -9.76 24.58
#